data_AF-U1QJK2-F1
#
_entry.id   AF-U1QJK2-F1
#
_cell.length_a   1.000
_cell.length_b   1.000
_cell.length_c   1.000
_cell.angle_alpha   90.00
_cell.angle_beta   90.00
_cell.angle_gamma   90.00
#
_symmetry.space_group_name_H-M   'P 1'
#
loop_
_entity.id
_entity.type
_entity.pdbx_description
1 polymer ?
#
loop_
_entity_poly.entity_id
_entity_poly.type
_entity_poly.pdbx_seq_one_letter_code
_entity_poly.pdbx_strand_id
1 'polypeptide(L)'
;MTSQWAAYESELRSGDADRVNAVINEIKSKGVIDRSQLFEDCFGGVTELYNSHEDGYVRQSCVRVVEQLAPKLPAAVNLQSPEVESPPADTVQEQTDAVCGFLLEALTDDDGRVRQSAQRALKDCVRTYDALDETTTIEGLIEELETMAADASGKQEKHLRQAKDDAAFFMQSGIGRMIEGFQKQFGDKLDS
;
A
#
# COMPACT_ATOMS: atom_id res chain seq x y z
N MET A 1 -1.29 9.51 28.95
CA MET A 1 -1.13 8.30 28.12
C MET A 1 -0.17 8.67 27.02
N THR A 2 0.90 7.91 26.82
CA THR A 2 1.75 8.07 25.64
C THR A 2 0.95 7.58 24.43
N SER A 3 0.96 8.31 23.32
CA SER A 3 0.25 7.88 22.10
C SER A 3 0.83 6.56 21.59
N GLN A 4 0.04 5.78 20.84
CA GLN A 4 0.53 4.55 20.23
C GLN A 4 1.73 4.84 19.30
N TRP A 5 1.71 5.98 18.62
CA TRP A 5 2.83 6.47 17.83
C TRP A 5 4.13 6.55 18.63
N ALA A 6 4.12 7.16 19.82
CA ALA A 6 5.33 7.32 20.62
C ALA A 6 5.93 5.97 21.07
N ALA A 7 5.11 4.93 21.23
CA ALA A 7 5.59 3.58 21.48
C ALA A 7 6.26 2.97 20.24
N TYR A 8 5.70 3.19 19.06
CA TYR A 8 6.28 2.69 17.80
C TYR A 8 7.53 3.47 17.39
N GLU A 9 7.56 4.78 17.59
CA GLU A 9 8.67 5.64 17.18
C GLU A 9 10.01 5.15 17.74
N SER A 10 10.07 4.79 19.03
CA SER A 10 11.30 4.30 19.65
C SER A 10 11.78 2.96 19.10
N GLU A 11 10.86 2.12 18.64
CA GLU A 11 11.17 0.84 18.00
C GLU A 11 11.67 1.07 16.56
N LEU A 12 11.04 2.00 15.82
CA LEU A 12 11.40 2.28 14.43
C LEU A 12 12.73 3.00 14.33
N ARG A 13 12.99 3.96 15.24
CA ARG A 13 14.27 4.67 15.35
C ARG A 13 15.45 3.76 15.65
N SER A 14 15.22 2.56 16.19
CA SER A 14 16.32 1.65 16.45
C SER A 14 16.86 0.98 15.19
N GLY A 15 16.08 0.94 14.10
CA GLY A 15 16.43 0.22 12.87
C GLY A 15 16.61 -1.29 13.05
N ASP A 16 16.26 -1.81 14.23
CA ASP A 16 16.48 -3.20 14.63
C ASP A 16 15.35 -4.06 14.07
N ALA A 17 15.72 -5.12 13.37
CA ALA A 17 14.75 -5.95 12.67
C ALA A 17 13.75 -6.62 13.63
N ASP A 18 14.19 -7.09 14.80
CA ASP A 18 13.33 -7.81 15.74
C ASP A 18 12.34 -6.86 16.41
N ARG A 19 12.80 -5.68 16.80
CA ARG A 19 11.96 -4.60 17.36
C ARG A 19 10.91 -4.13 16.36
N VAL A 20 11.30 -3.88 15.12
CA VAL A 20 10.37 -3.47 14.05
C VAL A 20 9.41 -4.60 13.69
N ASN A 21 9.87 -5.86 13.69
CA ASN A 21 9.01 -7.02 13.47
C ASN A 21 7.95 -7.17 14.57
N ALA A 22 8.28 -6.86 15.82
CA ALA A 22 7.32 -6.87 16.92
C ALA A 22 6.17 -5.87 16.67
N VAL A 23 6.50 -4.63 16.26
CA VAL A 23 5.51 -3.61 15.87
C VAL A 23 4.65 -4.09 14.70
N ILE A 24 5.27 -4.61 13.64
CA ILE A 24 4.57 -5.14 12.46
C ILE A 24 3.58 -6.26 12.86
N ASN A 25 4.01 -7.19 13.71
CA ASN A 25 3.17 -8.30 14.15
C ASN A 25 2.01 -7.83 15.02
N GLU A 26 2.25 -6.84 15.87
CA GLU A 26 1.19 -6.21 16.66
C GLU A 26 0.13 -5.59 15.74
N ILE A 27 0.54 -4.78 14.75
CA ILE A 27 -0.39 -4.15 13.80
C ILE A 27 -1.19 -5.21 13.03
N LYS A 28 -0.52 -6.27 12.53
CA LYS A 28 -1.16 -7.37 11.80
C LYS A 28 -2.19 -8.15 12.63
N SER A 29 -2.04 -8.17 13.95
CA SER A 29 -2.97 -8.86 14.85
C SER A 29 -4.28 -8.09 15.08
N LYS A 30 -4.33 -6.81 14.69
CA LYS A 30 -5.49 -5.94 14.89
C LYS A 30 -6.52 -6.14 13.77
N GLY A 31 -7.80 -5.91 14.09
CA GLY A 31 -8.89 -5.92 13.12
C GLY A 31 -8.80 -4.75 12.13
N VAL A 32 -9.61 -4.79 11.05
CA VAL A 32 -9.60 -3.73 10.03
C VAL A 32 -10.00 -2.36 10.57
N ILE A 33 -10.91 -2.31 11.53
CA ILE A 33 -11.36 -1.08 12.21
C ILE A 33 -10.23 -0.50 13.06
N ASP A 34 -9.64 -1.32 13.92
CA ASP A 34 -8.52 -0.90 14.78
C ASP A 34 -7.32 -0.42 13.96
N ARG A 35 -7.02 -1.08 12.84
CA ARG A 35 -5.96 -0.65 11.91
C ARG A 35 -6.27 0.69 11.25
N SER A 36 -7.52 0.91 10.85
CA SER A 36 -7.96 2.20 10.29
C SER A 36 -7.82 3.34 11.30
N GLN A 37 -8.17 3.13 12.57
CA GLN A 37 -7.97 4.13 13.62
C GLN A 37 -6.48 4.35 13.92
N LEU A 38 -5.72 3.26 13.99
CA LEU A 38 -4.27 3.32 14.21
C LEU A 38 -3.54 4.07 13.10
N PHE A 39 -4.03 3.98 11.87
CA PHE A 39 -3.51 4.74 10.74
C PHE A 39 -3.56 6.25 11.03
N GLU A 40 -4.71 6.77 11.46
CA GLU A 40 -4.87 8.20 11.79
C GLU A 40 -3.90 8.65 12.89
N ASP A 41 -3.69 7.80 13.89
CA ASP A 41 -2.82 8.10 15.03
C ASP A 41 -1.32 8.05 14.67
N CYS A 42 -0.92 7.22 13.71
CA CYS A 42 0.51 6.89 13.48
C CYS A 42 1.06 7.39 12.15
N PHE A 43 0.25 7.53 11.10
CA PHE A 43 0.75 7.75 9.74
C PHE A 43 1.56 9.05 9.62
N GLY A 44 1.08 10.15 10.20
CA GLY A 44 1.80 11.42 10.21
C GLY A 44 3.18 11.32 10.86
N GLY A 45 3.27 10.63 12.00
CA GLY A 45 4.53 10.43 12.70
C GLY A 45 5.52 9.53 11.95
N VAL A 46 5.04 8.45 11.34
CA VAL A 46 5.91 7.56 10.54
C VAL A 46 6.49 8.30 9.33
N THR A 47 5.68 9.12 8.67
CA THR A 47 6.12 9.93 7.52
C THR A 47 7.12 11.01 7.94
N GLU A 48 6.91 11.66 9.09
CA GLU A 48 7.88 12.61 9.64
C GLU A 48 9.22 11.94 9.99
N LEU A 49 9.18 10.75 10.59
CA LEU A 49 10.38 9.97 10.90
C LEU A 49 11.12 9.55 9.61
N TYR A 50 10.38 9.10 8.59
CA TYR A 50 10.96 8.75 7.29
C TYR A 50 11.71 9.95 6.67
N ASN A 51 11.08 11.12 6.64
CA ASN A 51 11.63 12.33 6.00
C ASN A 51 12.80 12.96 6.75
N SER A 52 12.82 12.84 8.09
CA SER A 52 13.83 13.49 8.92
C SER A 52 15.07 12.62 9.18
N HIS A 53 15.05 11.33 8.86
CA HIS A 53 16.11 10.40 9.28
C HIS A 53 17.07 10.00 8.15
N GLU A 54 18.37 10.13 8.40
CA GLU A 54 19.41 9.83 7.40
C GLU A 54 19.72 8.32 7.26
N ASP A 55 19.47 7.52 8.31
CA ASP A 55 19.68 6.07 8.29
C ASP A 55 18.63 5.32 7.45
N GLY A 56 19.08 4.66 6.38
CA GLY A 56 18.26 3.81 5.51
C GLY A 56 17.61 2.61 6.20
N TYR A 57 18.15 2.10 7.32
CA TYR A 57 17.47 1.07 8.13
C TYR A 57 16.22 1.61 8.83
N VAL A 58 16.30 2.84 9.35
CA VAL A 58 15.15 3.51 10.00
C VAL A 58 14.11 3.87 8.95
N ARG A 59 14.52 4.45 7.81
CA ARG A 59 13.60 4.74 6.71
C ARG A 59 12.93 3.48 6.16
N GLN A 60 13.68 2.37 6.02
CA GLN A 60 13.10 1.09 5.61
C GLN A 60 12.07 0.58 6.64
N SER A 61 12.34 0.77 7.93
CA SER A 61 11.42 0.39 9.00
C SER A 61 10.10 1.16 8.91
N CYS A 62 10.16 2.46 8.59
CA CYS A 62 8.99 3.29 8.33
C CYS A 62 8.15 2.71 7.18
N VAL A 63 8.77 2.39 6.03
CA VAL A 63 8.06 1.80 4.88
C VAL A 63 7.35 0.50 5.26
N ARG A 64 8.03 -0.38 6.00
CA ARG A 64 7.49 -1.67 6.41
C ARG A 64 6.33 -1.54 7.40
N VAL A 65 6.31 -0.48 8.20
CA VAL A 65 5.19 -0.19 9.12
C VAL A 65 4.03 0.46 8.39
N VAL A 66 4.29 1.45 7.53
CA VAL A 66 3.26 2.05 6.65
C VAL A 66 2.52 0.98 5.86
N GLU A 67 3.25 -0.03 5.36
CA GLU A 67 2.66 -1.17 4.67
C GLU A 67 1.55 -1.86 5.49
N GLN A 68 1.65 -1.86 6.82
CA GLN A 68 0.72 -2.55 7.71
C GLN A 68 -0.34 -1.63 8.33
N LEU A 69 -0.10 -0.32 8.40
CA LEU A 69 -1.01 0.62 9.07
C LEU A 69 -2.39 0.65 8.41
N ALA A 70 -2.48 0.92 7.11
CA ALA A 70 -3.76 0.95 6.41
C ALA A 70 -4.33 -0.48 6.29
N PRO A 71 -5.64 -0.69 6.53
CA PRO A 71 -6.24 -2.01 6.47
C PRO A 71 -6.28 -2.60 5.05
N LYS A 72 -6.24 -1.75 4.00
CA LYS A 72 -6.08 -2.09 2.58
C LYS A 72 -7.04 -3.20 2.10
N LEU A 73 -6.53 -4.16 1.33
CA LEU A 73 -7.28 -5.25 0.72
C LEU A 73 -8.26 -5.97 1.67
N PRO A 74 -7.89 -6.34 2.91
CA PRO A 74 -8.85 -6.84 3.89
C PRO A 74 -10.10 -5.96 4.07
N ALA A 75 -9.96 -4.64 4.20
CA ALA A 75 -11.11 -3.75 4.33
C ALA A 75 -11.90 -3.63 3.02
N ALA A 76 -11.21 -3.56 1.87
CA ALA A 76 -11.87 -3.55 0.56
C ALA A 76 -12.70 -4.82 0.31
N VAL A 77 -12.20 -5.99 0.75
CA VAL A 77 -12.96 -7.26 0.68
C VAL A 77 -14.14 -7.25 1.65
N ASN A 78 -13.97 -6.75 2.88
CA ASN A 78 -15.07 -6.66 3.84
C ASN A 78 -16.23 -5.79 3.32
N LEU A 79 -15.94 -4.72 2.57
CA LEU A 79 -16.96 -3.85 1.95
C LEU A 79 -17.88 -4.59 0.97
N GLN A 80 -17.44 -5.73 0.42
CA GLN A 80 -18.25 -6.57 -0.46
C GLN A 80 -19.24 -7.47 0.31
N SER A 81 -19.18 -7.48 1.65
CA SER A 81 -19.97 -8.35 2.52
C SER A 81 -20.67 -7.54 3.62
N PRO A 82 -21.99 -7.28 3.51
CA PRO A 82 -22.73 -6.44 4.46
C PRO A 82 -22.71 -6.89 5.94
N GLU A 83 -22.41 -8.16 6.19
CA GLU A 83 -22.36 -8.76 7.52
C GLU A 83 -21.00 -8.60 8.22
N VAL A 84 -19.97 -8.15 7.49
CA VAL A 84 -18.61 -8.02 8.00
C VAL A 84 -18.29 -6.56 8.23
N GLU A 85 -17.83 -6.22 9.43
CA GLU A 85 -17.47 -4.86 9.78
C GLU A 85 -16.27 -4.36 8.95
N SER A 86 -16.37 -3.13 8.45
CA SER A 86 -15.34 -2.47 7.66
C SER A 86 -15.38 -0.95 7.89
N PRO A 87 -14.25 -0.24 7.77
CA PRO A 87 -14.28 1.21 7.63
C PRO A 87 -15.11 1.62 6.40
N PRO A 88 -15.64 2.86 6.35
CA PRO A 88 -16.31 3.38 5.16
C PRO A 88 -15.41 3.28 3.91
N ALA A 89 -16.02 3.09 2.74
CA ALA A 89 -15.29 2.95 1.47
C ALA A 89 -14.33 4.14 1.23
N ASP A 90 -14.82 5.36 1.40
CA ASP A 90 -14.04 6.59 1.26
C ASP A 90 -12.81 6.58 2.19
N THR A 91 -12.96 6.12 3.44
CA THR A 91 -11.84 6.00 4.38
C THR A 91 -10.81 4.97 3.91
N VAL A 92 -11.25 3.82 3.39
CA VAL A 92 -10.32 2.81 2.85
C VAL A 92 -9.56 3.36 1.64
N GLN A 93 -10.23 4.11 0.77
CA GLN A 93 -9.63 4.76 -0.39
C GLN A 93 -8.62 5.84 0.04
N GLU A 94 -9.02 6.81 0.87
CA GLU A 94 -8.15 7.90 1.36
C GLU A 94 -6.89 7.38 2.06
N GLN A 95 -7.02 6.37 2.92
CA GLN A 95 -5.87 5.76 3.58
C GLN A 95 -4.98 5.00 2.58
N THR A 96 -5.56 4.38 1.56
CA THR A 96 -4.79 3.71 0.49
C THR A 96 -4.04 4.74 -0.37
N ASP A 97 -4.68 5.87 -0.70
CA ASP A 97 -4.05 6.99 -1.43
C ASP A 97 -2.87 7.58 -0.68
N ALA A 98 -3.05 7.82 0.63
CA ALA A 98 -1.99 8.31 1.49
C ALA A 98 -0.79 7.34 1.54
N VAL A 99 -1.05 6.03 1.68
CA VAL A 99 0.01 5.02 1.60
C VAL A 99 0.66 5.00 0.20
N CYS A 100 -0.13 5.04 -0.87
CA CYS A 100 0.38 5.03 -2.24
C CYS A 100 1.33 6.20 -2.50
N GLY A 101 0.94 7.42 -2.12
CA GLY A 101 1.77 8.62 -2.24
C GLY A 101 3.10 8.49 -1.47
N PHE A 102 3.05 8.02 -0.22
CA PHE A 102 4.25 7.76 0.57
C PHE A 102 5.18 6.72 -0.10
N LEU A 103 4.61 5.67 -0.69
CA LEU A 103 5.39 4.62 -1.34
C LEU A 103 6.03 5.08 -2.65
N LEU A 104 5.38 6.00 -3.39
CA LEU A 104 5.96 6.63 -4.57
C LEU A 104 7.21 7.44 -4.20
N GLU A 105 7.15 8.24 -3.13
CA GLU A 105 8.34 8.92 -2.60
C GLU A 105 9.44 7.91 -2.24
N ALA A 106 9.10 6.87 -1.48
CA ALA A 106 10.05 5.84 -1.05
C ALA A 106 10.65 5.00 -2.20
N LEU A 107 10.02 4.94 -3.37
CA LEU A 107 10.57 4.32 -4.58
C LEU A 107 11.75 5.12 -5.17
N THR A 108 11.89 6.40 -4.79
CA THR A 108 12.99 7.26 -5.22
C THR A 108 14.11 7.36 -4.18
N ASP A 109 13.93 6.79 -2.98
CA ASP A 109 14.92 6.82 -1.89
C ASP A 109 16.31 6.40 -2.36
N ASP A 110 17.38 7.00 -1.82
CA ASP A 110 18.76 6.65 -2.15
C ASP A 110 19.13 5.22 -1.74
N ASP A 111 18.54 4.71 -0.66
CA ASP A 111 18.78 3.36 -0.17
C ASP A 111 17.95 2.32 -0.94
N GLY A 112 18.66 1.40 -1.61
CA GLY A 112 18.01 0.36 -2.40
C GLY A 112 17.09 -0.57 -1.62
N ARG A 113 17.27 -0.71 -0.30
CA ARG A 113 16.42 -1.55 0.56
C ARG A 113 15.08 -0.88 0.83
N VAL A 114 15.08 0.44 0.99
CA VAL A 114 13.86 1.24 1.11
C VAL A 114 13.05 1.11 -0.18
N ARG A 115 13.68 1.34 -1.34
CA ARG A 115 13.01 1.19 -2.65
C ARG A 115 12.41 -0.20 -2.84
N GLN A 116 13.13 -1.26 -2.45
CA GLN A 116 12.63 -2.64 -2.55
C GLN A 116 11.46 -2.92 -1.60
N SER A 117 11.45 -2.35 -0.40
CA SER A 117 10.30 -2.43 0.50
C SER A 117 9.11 -1.68 -0.08
N ALA A 118 9.34 -0.49 -0.64
CA ALA A 118 8.28 0.33 -1.23
C ALA A 118 7.62 -0.35 -2.43
N GLN A 119 8.43 -0.89 -3.35
CA GLN A 119 7.92 -1.65 -4.51
C GLN A 119 7.04 -2.83 -4.10
N ARG A 120 7.42 -3.57 -3.05
CA ARG A 120 6.61 -4.71 -2.56
C ARG A 120 5.29 -4.23 -1.98
N ALA A 121 5.32 -3.21 -1.14
CA ALA A 121 4.15 -2.65 -0.49
C ALA A 121 3.15 -2.00 -1.48
N LEU A 122 3.65 -1.46 -2.60
CA LEU A 122 2.81 -0.81 -3.61
C LEU A 122 1.83 -1.80 -4.28
N LYS A 123 2.23 -3.07 -4.42
CA LYS A 123 1.37 -4.13 -4.96
C LYS A 123 0.07 -4.27 -4.17
N ASP A 124 0.12 -4.05 -2.86
CA ASP A 124 -1.07 -4.12 -2.01
C ASP A 124 -1.99 -2.91 -2.20
N CYS A 125 -1.45 -1.74 -2.55
CA CYS A 125 -2.27 -0.58 -2.92
C CYS A 125 -3.01 -0.86 -4.24
N VAL A 126 -2.29 -1.35 -5.26
CA VAL A 126 -2.91 -1.73 -6.56
C VAL A 126 -4.02 -2.76 -6.38
N ARG A 127 -3.80 -3.79 -5.57
CA ARG A 127 -4.84 -4.80 -5.27
C ARG A 127 -6.03 -4.21 -4.51
N THR A 128 -5.79 -3.20 -3.68
CA THR A 128 -6.87 -2.53 -2.95
C THR A 128 -7.70 -1.70 -3.90
N TYR A 129 -7.07 -0.92 -4.79
CA TYR A 129 -7.78 -0.19 -5.85
C TYR A 129 -8.57 -1.13 -6.76
N ASP A 130 -7.98 -2.27 -7.17
CA ASP A 130 -8.67 -3.28 -7.98
C ASP A 130 -9.92 -3.81 -7.27
N ALA A 131 -9.82 -4.08 -5.97
CA ALA A 131 -10.96 -4.55 -5.15
C ALA A 131 -12.01 -3.47 -4.86
N LEU A 132 -11.67 -2.19 -5.06
CA LEU A 132 -12.59 -1.05 -4.98
C LEU A 132 -13.11 -0.61 -6.36
N ASP A 133 -12.77 -1.35 -7.43
CA ASP A 133 -13.08 -1.00 -8.83
C ASP A 133 -12.48 0.36 -9.29
N GLU A 134 -11.40 0.82 -8.64
CA GLU A 134 -10.69 2.08 -8.88
C GLU A 134 -9.69 1.97 -10.05
N THR A 135 -10.17 1.52 -11.22
CA THR A 135 -9.31 1.24 -12.39
C THR A 135 -8.57 2.48 -12.89
N THR A 136 -9.25 3.63 -12.96
CA THR A 136 -8.63 4.90 -13.40
C THR A 136 -7.49 5.33 -12.47
N THR A 137 -7.60 5.05 -11.18
CA THR A 137 -6.54 5.32 -10.21
C THR A 137 -5.29 4.46 -10.47
N ILE A 138 -5.49 3.19 -10.86
CA ILE A 138 -4.38 2.30 -11.25
C ILE A 138 -3.73 2.77 -12.56
N GLU A 139 -4.51 3.19 -13.55
CA GLU A 139 -4.00 3.75 -14.81
C GLU A 139 -3.15 5.00 -14.55
N GLY A 140 -3.65 5.94 -13.74
CA GLY A 140 -2.90 7.13 -13.34
C GLY A 140 -1.60 6.79 -12.60
N LEU A 141 -1.62 5.78 -11.72
CA LEU A 141 -0.41 5.29 -11.04
C LEU A 141 0.62 4.72 -12.03
N ILE A 142 0.18 3.99 -13.05
CA ILE A 142 1.07 3.45 -14.09
C ILE A 142 1.73 4.59 -14.89
N GLU A 143 0.96 5.62 -15.23
CA GLU A 143 1.48 6.81 -15.93
C GLU A 143 2.49 7.58 -15.06
N GLU A 144 2.19 7.78 -13.78
CA GLU A 144 3.08 8.44 -12.83
C GLU A 144 4.41 7.69 -12.69
N LEU A 145 4.36 6.36 -12.54
CA LEU A 145 5.56 5.52 -12.47
C LEU A 145 6.41 5.59 -13.75
N GLU A 146 5.80 5.72 -14.92
CA GLU A 146 6.54 5.90 -16.18
C GLU A 146 7.22 7.27 -16.23
N THR A 147 6.50 8.34 -15.84
CA THR A 147 7.06 9.70 -15.73
C THR A 147 8.26 9.72 -14.78
N MET A 148 8.08 9.20 -13.56
CA MET A 148 9.16 9.12 -12.58
C MET A 148 10.35 8.30 -13.09
N ALA A 149 10.09 7.20 -13.80
CA ALA A 149 11.15 6.38 -14.37
C ALA A 149 11.95 7.11 -15.47
N ALA A 150 11.28 7.96 -16.28
CA ALA A 150 11.92 8.74 -17.32
C ALA A 150 12.88 9.81 -16.75
N ASP A 151 12.59 10.32 -15.55
CA ASP A 151 13.42 11.33 -14.86
C ASP A 151 14.50 10.69 -13.96
N ALA A 152 14.41 9.40 -13.68
CA ALA A 152 15.35 8.67 -12.86
C ALA A 152 16.49 8.05 -13.68
N SER A 153 17.50 7.52 -12.97
CA SER A 153 18.58 6.76 -13.63
C SER A 153 19.03 5.55 -12.82
N GLY A 154 19.71 4.62 -13.50
CA GLY A 154 20.37 3.48 -12.86
C GLY A 154 19.39 2.58 -12.08
N LYS A 155 19.65 2.38 -10.78
CA LYS A 155 18.83 1.47 -9.96
C LYS A 155 17.48 2.06 -9.55
N GLN A 156 17.31 3.38 -9.53
CA GLN A 156 16.02 4.01 -9.25
C GLN A 156 15.08 3.79 -10.42
N GLU A 157 15.50 4.17 -11.64
CA GLU A 157 14.76 3.91 -12.88
C GLU A 157 14.32 2.44 -12.98
N LYS A 158 15.25 1.51 -12.73
CA LYS A 158 14.95 0.07 -12.76
C LYS A 158 13.80 -0.31 -11.82
N HIS A 159 13.82 0.15 -10.56
CA HIS A 159 12.77 -0.22 -9.60
C HIS A 159 11.44 0.45 -9.93
N LEU A 160 11.44 1.68 -10.45
CA LEU A 160 10.23 2.38 -10.91
C LEU A 160 9.58 1.64 -12.09
N ARG A 161 10.37 1.24 -13.10
CA ARG A 161 9.86 0.44 -14.23
C ARG A 161 9.29 -0.90 -13.76
N GLN A 162 9.95 -1.57 -12.82
CA GLN A 162 9.44 -2.83 -12.27
C GLN A 162 8.15 -2.63 -11.47
N ALA A 163 8.03 -1.55 -10.70
CA ALA A 163 6.80 -1.19 -10.00
C ALA A 163 5.65 -0.93 -10.99
N LYS A 164 5.93 -0.26 -12.11
CA LYS A 164 4.98 -0.03 -13.20
C LYS A 164 4.51 -1.35 -13.82
N ASP A 165 5.45 -2.22 -14.17
CA ASP A 165 5.15 -3.52 -14.78
C ASP A 165 4.32 -4.39 -13.82
N ASP A 166 4.63 -4.36 -12.52
CA ASP A 166 3.84 -5.01 -11.47
C ASP A 166 2.40 -4.46 -11.43
N ALA A 167 2.22 -3.13 -11.44
CA ALA A 167 0.90 -2.49 -11.41
C ALA A 167 0.06 -2.84 -12.66
N ALA A 168 0.66 -2.75 -13.85
CA ALA A 168 0.01 -3.11 -15.11
C ALA A 168 -0.40 -4.59 -15.16
N PHE A 169 0.43 -5.49 -14.63
CA PHE A 169 0.11 -6.91 -14.55
C PHE A 169 -1.13 -7.18 -13.67
N PHE A 170 -1.23 -6.53 -12.51
CA PHE A 170 -2.40 -6.70 -11.63
C PHE A 170 -3.67 -6.13 -12.25
N MET A 171 -3.60 -4.96 -12.90
CA MET A 171 -4.74 -4.37 -13.59
C MET A 171 -5.31 -5.30 -14.67
N GLN A 172 -4.45 -5.88 -15.51
CA GLN A 172 -4.86 -6.84 -16.54
C GLN A 172 -5.49 -8.10 -15.94
N SER A 173 -4.97 -8.57 -14.80
CA SER A 173 -5.50 -9.74 -14.10
C SER A 173 -6.87 -9.48 -13.47
N GLY A 174 -7.15 -8.26 -13.00
CA GLY A 174 -8.47 -7.83 -12.50
C GLY A 174 -9.50 -7.72 -13.61
N ILE A 175 -9.15 -7.03 -14.70
CA ILE A 175 -9.99 -6.92 -15.91
C ILE A 175 -10.33 -8.31 -16.47
N GLY A 176 -9.36 -9.24 -16.49
CA GLY A 176 -9.59 -10.63 -16.89
C GLY A 176 -10.68 -11.32 -16.06
N ARG A 177 -10.66 -11.15 -14.72
CA ARG A 177 -11.72 -11.66 -13.84
C ARG A 177 -13.08 -11.00 -14.09
N MET A 178 -13.10 -9.70 -14.37
CA MET A 178 -14.33 -8.97 -14.68
C MET A 178 -14.98 -9.47 -15.99
N ILE A 179 -14.18 -9.70 -17.03
CA ILE A 179 -14.64 -10.27 -18.32
C ILE A 179 -15.16 -11.70 -18.14
N GLU A 180 -14.47 -12.55 -17.38
CA GLU A 180 -14.93 -13.90 -17.04
C GLU A 180 -16.24 -13.88 -16.24
N GLY A 181 -16.38 -12.96 -15.27
CA GLY A 181 -17.61 -12.76 -14.51
C GLY A 181 -18.78 -12.32 -15.40
N PHE A 182 -18.54 -11.38 -16.33
CA PHE A 182 -19.53 -10.93 -17.31
C PHE A 182 -19.99 -12.06 -18.24
N GLN A 183 -19.05 -12.87 -18.76
CA GLN A 183 -19.38 -14.05 -19.57
C GLN A 183 -20.19 -15.09 -18.78
N LYS A 184 -19.89 -15.33 -17.50
CA LYS A 184 -20.70 -16.22 -16.65
C LYS A 184 -22.11 -15.67 -16.37
N GLN A 185 -22.25 -14.36 -16.25
CA GLN A 185 -23.53 -13.72 -15.91
C GLN A 185 -24.45 -13.52 -17.14
N PHE A 186 -23.87 -13.33 -18.33
CA PHE A 186 -24.61 -12.96 -19.55
C PHE A 186 -24.36 -13.87 -20.76
N GLY A 187 -23.35 -14.75 -20.74
CA GLY A 187 -23.06 -15.69 -21.82
C GLY A 187 -24.18 -16.69 -22.06
N ASP A 188 -24.78 -17.22 -20.98
CA ASP A 188 -25.92 -18.15 -21.05
C ASP A 188 -27.22 -17.52 -21.61
N LYS A 189 -27.30 -16.18 -21.72
CA LYS A 189 -28.47 -15.46 -22.25
C LYS A 189 -28.34 -15.06 -23.71
N LEU A 190 -27.15 -15.18 -24.31
CA LEU A 190 -26.91 -14.82 -25.71
C LEU A 190 -26.86 -16.05 -26.64
N ASP A 191 -26.75 -17.25 -26.06
CA ASP A 191 -26.79 -18.53 -26.78
C ASP A 191 -28.19 -19.20 -26.80
N SER A 192 -29.26 -18.47 -26.43
CA SER A 192 -30.66 -18.92 -26.47
C SER A 192 -31.51 -18.15 -27.47
#